data_AF-A0A6I0FBQ0-F1
#
_entry.id   AF-A0A6I0FBQ0-F1
#
_cell.length_a   1.000
_cell.length_b   1.000
_cell.length_c   1.000
_cell.angle_alpha   90.00
_cell.angle_beta   90.00
_cell.angle_gamma   90.00
#
_symmetry.space_group_name_H-M   'P 1'
#
loop_
_entity.id
_entity.type
_entity.pdbx_description
1 polymer ?
#
loop_
_entity_poly.entity_id
_entity_poly.type
_entity_poly.pdbx_seq_one_letter_code
_entity_poly.pdbx_strand_id
1 'polypeptide(L)'
;MDMKRIAFIALALITVILFTAACQSNVDNNSDQPVVIEDNQQKGDEVKNQEEETQEEIEKETQEEIEEETEENTVKEIDLEVVKPNEAGEVMVLMYHHIKEPEAEWSRTPDNFRRDLKELYDRGFRPISLYDYATGNITTEAGMTPLVITFDDGNQNNFNMIEDENGEWIIDPDCAVGILVAFNERYPDFPLEATFYINGGVPFGQKEFVEYKLNYIVDKGMDIGNHTITHVNFTNTTPQIIQEEIGKLSKFIKEYLPNYEVNTLALPFGSKPSNKEWHKYLAEGEYEGENYENVAILEVGWDPYHSPFSNNFNPLKIRRVRGSETKVDGVGLYDWLKAFDEGKRLRYISDGDPNYISVPEEYKNSVSDSKKQQLIRTY
;
A
#
# COMPACT_ATOMS: atom_id res chain seq x y z
N MET A 1 33.93 49.61 -13.59
CA MET A 1 34.22 49.79 -15.03
C MET A 1 34.01 48.43 -15.67
N ASP A 2 33.11 48.16 -16.61
CA ASP A 2 32.06 48.89 -17.34
C ASP A 2 31.10 47.78 -17.83
N MET A 3 29.77 47.82 -17.71
CA MET A 3 28.76 48.80 -18.15
C MET A 3 28.53 48.77 -19.68
N LYS A 4 27.28 48.45 -20.09
CA LYS A 4 26.56 48.64 -21.40
C LYS A 4 26.08 47.31 -22.03
N ARG A 5 24.83 47.09 -22.48
CA ARG A 5 23.73 47.98 -22.95
C ARG A 5 22.38 47.19 -23.03
N ILE A 6 21.26 47.73 -22.50
CA ILE A 6 20.10 48.38 -23.20
C ILE A 6 19.23 47.36 -24.01
N ALA A 7 18.05 46.91 -23.55
CA ALA A 7 16.73 47.55 -23.38
C ALA A 7 15.91 47.76 -24.68
N PHE A 8 14.71 47.17 -24.74
CA PHE A 8 13.58 47.65 -25.55
C PHE A 8 12.25 47.46 -24.78
N ILE A 9 11.47 48.53 -24.75
CA ILE A 9 10.14 48.70 -24.12
C ILE A 9 9.14 49.01 -25.25
N ALA A 10 7.92 48.45 -25.19
CA ALA A 10 6.61 49.08 -25.47
C ALA A 10 5.50 48.00 -25.33
N LEU A 11 4.57 48.03 -24.35
CA LEU A 11 3.31 48.82 -24.22
C LEU A 11 2.33 48.58 -25.40
N ALA A 12 1.02 48.31 -25.31
CA ALA A 12 -0.04 48.35 -24.28
C ALA A 12 -1.31 47.61 -24.81
N LEU A 13 -2.28 47.33 -23.90
CA LEU A 13 -3.76 47.55 -24.00
C LEU A 13 -4.68 46.37 -23.57
N ILE A 14 -5.11 46.48 -22.31
CA ILE A 14 -6.47 46.42 -21.74
C ILE A 14 -7.61 45.92 -22.66
N THR A 15 -8.36 44.91 -22.18
CA THR A 15 -9.83 44.95 -22.08
C THR A 15 -10.34 44.09 -20.93
N VAL A 16 -11.09 44.75 -20.04
CA VAL A 16 -11.88 44.19 -18.92
C VAL A 16 -13.30 43.95 -19.44
N ILE A 17 -13.90 42.79 -19.19
CA ILE A 17 -15.35 42.63 -19.13
C ILE A 17 -15.72 41.73 -17.94
N LEU A 18 -16.30 42.36 -16.92
CA LEU A 18 -17.13 41.77 -15.88
C LEU A 18 -18.55 41.60 -16.43
N PHE A 19 -19.20 40.48 -16.14
CA PHE A 19 -20.66 40.44 -16.00
C PHE A 19 -21.06 39.59 -14.79
N THR A 20 -21.45 40.29 -13.73
CA THR A 20 -22.32 39.80 -12.66
C THR A 20 -23.75 40.23 -12.98
N ALA A 21 -24.73 39.34 -12.84
CA ALA A 21 -26.12 39.74 -12.59
C ALA A 21 -26.80 38.68 -11.73
N ALA A 22 -26.98 39.04 -10.45
CA ALA A 22 -27.95 38.44 -9.56
C ALA A 22 -29.36 38.96 -9.93
N CYS A 23 -30.40 38.15 -9.68
CA CYS A 23 -31.60 38.64 -9.02
C CYS A 23 -32.46 37.49 -8.52
N GLN A 24 -32.91 37.65 -7.28
CA GLN A 24 -33.73 36.77 -6.47
C GLN A 24 -35.01 37.56 -6.15
N SER A 25 -36.20 36.96 -6.25
CA SER A 25 -37.37 37.37 -5.45
C SER A 25 -38.55 36.38 -5.54
N ASN A 26 -38.85 35.78 -4.40
CA ASN A 26 -40.14 35.59 -3.72
C ASN A 26 -41.39 34.98 -4.41
N VAL A 27 -41.77 33.81 -3.86
CA VAL A 27 -43.04 33.49 -3.12
C VAL A 27 -44.36 34.03 -3.69
N ASP A 28 -45.28 33.15 -4.13
CA ASP A 28 -46.50 32.81 -3.36
C ASP A 28 -47.38 31.70 -3.98
N ASN A 29 -48.24 31.15 -3.11
CA ASN A 29 -49.05 29.94 -3.20
C ASN A 29 -50.33 29.99 -4.08
N ASN A 30 -50.77 28.77 -4.42
CA ASN A 30 -52.14 28.22 -4.33
C ASN A 30 -53.06 28.11 -5.57
N SER A 31 -53.47 26.86 -5.79
CA SER A 31 -54.75 26.30 -6.28
C SER A 31 -55.75 27.20 -7.02
N ASP A 32 -56.12 26.79 -8.25
CA ASP A 32 -57.46 26.29 -8.56
C ASP A 32 -57.56 25.76 -10.00
N GLN A 33 -58.11 24.56 -10.15
CA GLN A 33 -58.77 24.06 -11.37
C GLN A 33 -60.29 24.39 -11.28
N PRO A 34 -61.17 24.22 -12.32
CA PRO A 34 -60.99 23.39 -13.52
C PRO A 34 -61.67 23.84 -14.85
N VAL A 35 -61.34 23.06 -15.92
CA VAL A 35 -62.10 22.65 -17.13
C VAL A 35 -62.56 23.70 -18.17
N VAL A 36 -62.09 23.59 -19.43
CA VAL A 36 -62.87 23.13 -20.61
C VAL A 36 -61.92 22.48 -21.64
N ILE A 37 -62.37 21.33 -22.13
CA ILE A 37 -61.80 20.42 -23.12
C ILE A 37 -61.97 20.99 -24.53
N GLU A 38 -60.92 20.96 -25.36
CA GLU A 38 -61.11 20.64 -26.78
C GLU A 38 -59.87 19.92 -27.35
N ASP A 39 -60.14 19.09 -28.34
CA ASP A 39 -59.52 17.81 -28.64
C ASP A 39 -58.26 17.90 -29.51
N ASN A 40 -57.53 16.80 -29.48
CA ASN A 40 -56.16 16.57 -29.89
C ASN A 40 -56.03 16.13 -31.37
N GLN A 41 -54.77 16.14 -31.81
CA GLN A 41 -54.14 15.34 -32.87
C GLN A 41 -54.02 15.92 -34.30
N GLN A 42 -52.81 16.41 -34.62
CA GLN A 42 -51.78 15.59 -35.30
C GLN A 42 -50.50 16.43 -35.53
N LYS A 43 -49.49 16.21 -34.68
CA LYS A 43 -48.07 16.50 -34.96
C LYS A 43 -47.20 15.71 -33.98
N GLY A 44 -47.21 14.39 -34.11
CA GLY A 44 -46.26 13.50 -33.46
C GLY A 44 -45.59 12.71 -34.57
N ASP A 45 -44.38 13.11 -34.94
CA ASP A 45 -43.43 12.31 -35.74
C ASP A 45 -42.03 12.95 -35.82
N GLU A 46 -41.83 14.20 -35.36
CA GLU A 46 -40.49 14.84 -35.39
C GLU A 46 -39.75 14.88 -34.05
N VAL A 47 -40.36 14.51 -32.93
CA VAL A 47 -39.70 14.55 -31.59
C VAL A 47 -39.17 13.19 -31.13
N LYS A 48 -39.65 12.07 -31.72
CA LYS A 48 -39.18 10.72 -31.35
C LYS A 48 -37.81 10.35 -31.89
N ASN A 49 -37.41 10.89 -33.05
CA ASN A 49 -36.14 10.50 -33.68
C ASN A 49 -34.91 11.11 -33.01
N GLN A 50 -35.04 12.22 -32.28
CA GLN A 50 -33.87 12.86 -31.64
C GLN A 50 -33.52 12.24 -30.28
N GLU A 51 -34.51 11.69 -29.55
CA GLU A 51 -34.25 10.99 -28.27
C GLU A 51 -33.73 9.56 -28.49
N GLU A 52 -34.15 8.88 -29.57
CA GLU A 52 -33.62 7.55 -29.93
C GLU A 52 -32.17 7.63 -30.44
N GLU A 53 -31.80 8.65 -31.24
CA GLU A 53 -30.42 8.85 -31.70
C GLU A 53 -29.44 9.18 -30.56
N THR A 54 -29.87 9.91 -29.52
CA THR A 54 -29.01 10.20 -28.35
C THR A 54 -28.88 9.02 -27.38
N GLN A 55 -29.88 8.14 -27.29
CA GLN A 55 -29.75 6.91 -26.50
C GLN A 55 -28.85 5.87 -27.18
N GLU A 56 -28.91 5.73 -28.51
CA GLU A 56 -28.01 4.81 -29.24
C GLU A 56 -26.55 5.28 -29.23
N GLU A 57 -26.28 6.60 -29.21
CA GLU A 57 -24.91 7.14 -29.09
C GLU A 57 -24.34 6.90 -27.68
N ILE A 58 -25.14 7.12 -26.62
CA ILE A 58 -24.72 6.84 -25.25
C ILE A 58 -24.52 5.34 -25.02
N GLU A 59 -25.41 4.48 -25.53
CA GLU A 59 -25.26 3.03 -25.41
C GLU A 59 -23.99 2.53 -26.13
N LYS A 60 -23.65 3.08 -27.30
CA LYS A 60 -22.41 2.75 -28.02
C LYS A 60 -21.15 3.26 -27.33
N GLU A 61 -21.13 4.49 -26.82
CA GLU A 61 -19.99 4.99 -26.04
C GLU A 61 -19.80 4.18 -24.76
N THR A 62 -20.88 3.77 -24.09
CA THR A 62 -20.81 2.89 -22.91
C THR A 62 -20.35 1.47 -23.28
N GLN A 63 -20.72 0.97 -24.47
CA GLN A 63 -20.28 -0.35 -24.96
C GLN A 63 -18.82 -0.34 -25.40
N GLU A 64 -18.34 0.75 -26.01
CA GLU A 64 -16.94 0.96 -26.39
C GLU A 64 -16.06 1.17 -25.13
N GLU A 65 -16.54 1.87 -24.08
CA GLU A 65 -15.84 1.95 -22.79
C GLU A 65 -15.76 0.59 -22.07
N ILE A 66 -16.82 -0.24 -22.15
CA ILE A 66 -16.83 -1.60 -21.60
C ILE A 66 -15.95 -2.54 -22.44
N GLU A 67 -15.90 -2.38 -23.77
CA GLU A 67 -15.01 -3.14 -24.66
C GLU A 67 -13.53 -2.71 -24.49
N GLU A 68 -13.22 -1.44 -24.27
CA GLU A 68 -11.86 -0.97 -23.94
C GLU A 68 -11.42 -1.43 -22.54
N GLU A 69 -12.28 -1.39 -21.51
CA GLU A 69 -11.97 -1.95 -20.18
C GLU A 69 -11.77 -3.47 -20.19
N THR A 70 -12.46 -4.18 -21.10
CA THR A 70 -12.31 -5.64 -21.25
C THR A 70 -11.13 -6.05 -22.12
N GLU A 71 -10.69 -5.22 -23.07
CA GLU A 71 -9.46 -5.47 -23.83
C GLU A 71 -8.18 -5.17 -23.02
N GLU A 72 -8.17 -4.15 -22.15
CA GLU A 72 -7.02 -3.89 -21.25
C GLU A 72 -6.87 -4.93 -20.13
N ASN A 73 -7.94 -5.62 -19.73
CA ASN A 73 -7.94 -6.71 -18.73
C ASN A 73 -8.01 -8.11 -19.34
N THR A 74 -7.49 -8.31 -20.55
CA THR A 74 -7.28 -9.68 -21.06
C THR A 74 -6.13 -10.35 -20.31
N VAL A 75 -6.41 -10.81 -19.09
CA VAL A 75 -5.51 -11.68 -18.34
C VAL A 75 -5.19 -12.87 -19.23
N LYS A 76 -3.89 -13.04 -19.50
CA LYS A 76 -3.40 -14.09 -20.37
C LYS A 76 -3.77 -15.43 -19.75
N GLU A 77 -4.62 -16.22 -20.43
CA GLU A 77 -5.00 -17.55 -19.95
C GLU A 77 -3.74 -18.38 -19.70
N ILE A 78 -3.47 -18.70 -18.43
CA ILE A 78 -2.27 -19.43 -18.03
C ILE A 78 -2.51 -20.95 -18.11
N ASP A 79 -1.47 -21.69 -18.44
CA ASP A 79 -1.48 -23.15 -18.30
C ASP A 79 -1.19 -23.52 -16.84
N LEU A 80 -2.24 -23.89 -16.09
CA LEU A 80 -2.16 -24.24 -14.67
C LEU A 80 -1.24 -25.45 -14.42
N GLU A 81 -1.11 -26.38 -15.35
CA GLU A 81 -0.23 -27.55 -15.23
C GLU A 81 1.25 -27.18 -15.38
N VAL A 82 1.54 -26.08 -16.07
CA VAL A 82 2.89 -25.55 -16.26
C VAL A 82 3.27 -24.58 -15.14
N VAL A 83 2.42 -23.59 -14.85
CA VAL A 83 2.69 -22.56 -13.82
C VAL A 83 2.59 -23.15 -12.42
N LYS A 84 1.67 -24.11 -12.22
CA LYS A 84 1.35 -24.72 -10.93
C LYS A 84 1.14 -23.68 -9.82
N PRO A 85 0.22 -22.72 -10.02
CA PRO A 85 -0.06 -21.72 -9.00
C PRO A 85 -0.61 -22.37 -7.74
N ASN A 86 -0.21 -21.86 -6.59
CA ASN A 86 -0.69 -22.31 -5.30
C ASN A 86 -0.85 -21.12 -4.37
N GLU A 87 -2.00 -20.49 -4.47
CA GLU A 87 -2.34 -19.30 -3.70
C GLU A 87 -2.84 -19.63 -2.29
N ALA A 88 -2.83 -20.91 -1.90
CA ALA A 88 -2.95 -21.33 -0.50
C ALA A 88 -1.60 -21.26 0.26
N GLY A 89 -0.50 -21.05 -0.46
CA GLY A 89 0.85 -21.03 0.09
C GLY A 89 1.15 -19.83 0.98
N GLU A 90 2.27 -19.91 1.69
CA GLU A 90 2.71 -18.93 2.67
C GLU A 90 3.48 -17.79 2.00
N VAL A 91 3.36 -16.61 2.60
CA VAL A 91 3.99 -15.36 2.17
C VAL A 91 4.99 -14.92 3.23
N MET A 92 6.20 -14.53 2.80
CA MET A 92 7.17 -13.96 3.72
C MET A 92 6.88 -12.49 3.97
N VAL A 93 6.78 -12.12 5.26
CA VAL A 93 6.80 -10.73 5.71
C VAL A 93 8.14 -10.48 6.38
N LEU A 94 9.07 -9.88 5.66
CA LEU A 94 10.44 -9.65 6.11
C LEU A 94 10.50 -8.47 7.07
N MET A 95 11.28 -8.62 8.14
CA MET A 95 11.53 -7.60 9.15
C MET A 95 13.02 -7.30 9.23
N TYR A 96 13.37 -6.05 8.94
CA TYR A 96 14.68 -5.46 9.14
C TYR A 96 14.58 -4.38 10.24
N HIS A 97 15.72 -3.98 10.82
CA HIS A 97 15.79 -2.85 11.75
C HIS A 97 16.87 -1.87 11.28
N HIS A 98 18.14 -2.27 11.39
CA HIS A 98 19.24 -1.48 10.84
C HIS A 98 19.80 -2.05 9.54
N ILE A 99 20.09 -1.16 8.59
CA ILE A 99 20.97 -1.44 7.45
C ILE A 99 22.32 -0.75 7.69
N LYS A 100 23.26 -1.42 8.38
CA LYS A 100 24.55 -0.85 8.78
C LYS A 100 25.62 -1.91 9.00
N GLU A 101 26.85 -1.45 9.05
CA GLU A 101 28.00 -2.23 9.52
C GLU A 101 28.20 -2.11 11.05
N PRO A 102 28.69 -3.17 11.73
CA PRO A 102 28.83 -4.55 11.26
C PRO A 102 27.50 -5.34 11.35
N GLU A 103 27.46 -6.56 10.80
CA GLU A 103 26.38 -7.53 11.07
C GLU A 103 26.17 -7.71 12.59
N ALA A 104 24.91 -7.70 13.00
CA ALA A 104 24.50 -7.96 14.38
C ALA A 104 23.08 -8.56 14.41
N GLU A 105 22.60 -8.90 15.59
CA GLU A 105 21.27 -9.49 15.81
C GLU A 105 20.14 -8.70 15.12
N TRP A 106 20.19 -7.36 15.19
CA TRP A 106 19.22 -6.44 14.58
C TRP A 106 19.87 -5.54 13.51
N SER A 107 20.97 -5.99 12.90
CA SER A 107 21.69 -5.21 11.89
C SER A 107 22.10 -6.08 10.73
N ARG A 108 21.65 -5.68 9.54
CA ARG A 108 22.06 -6.24 8.26
C ARG A 108 23.01 -5.26 7.60
N THR A 109 24.11 -5.72 7.02
CA THR A 109 25.02 -4.84 6.27
C THR A 109 24.39 -4.41 4.95
N PRO A 110 24.75 -3.23 4.42
CA PRO A 110 24.31 -2.78 3.09
C PRO A 110 24.55 -3.84 2.00
N ASP A 111 25.73 -4.45 1.99
CA ASP A 111 26.10 -5.46 0.99
C ASP A 111 25.30 -6.74 1.11
N ASN A 112 25.02 -7.19 2.34
CA ASN A 112 24.19 -8.36 2.49
C ASN A 112 22.71 -8.05 2.25
N PHE A 113 22.21 -6.85 2.53
CA PHE A 113 20.85 -6.45 2.16
C PHE A 113 20.67 -6.45 0.63
N ARG A 114 21.65 -5.94 -0.13
CA ARG A 114 21.68 -6.07 -1.60
C ARG A 114 21.65 -7.53 -2.06
N ARG A 115 22.37 -8.41 -1.35
CA ARG A 115 22.35 -9.85 -1.64
C ARG A 115 20.97 -10.46 -1.37
N ASP A 116 20.33 -10.08 -0.26
CA ASP A 116 19.00 -10.56 0.09
C ASP A 116 17.98 -10.20 -1.00
N LEU A 117 17.98 -8.94 -1.45
CA LEU A 117 17.11 -8.51 -2.57
C LEU A 117 17.38 -9.30 -3.85
N LYS A 118 18.67 -9.53 -4.17
CA LYS A 118 19.04 -10.31 -5.36
C LYS A 118 18.59 -11.76 -5.29
N GLU A 119 18.74 -12.41 -4.14
CA GLU A 119 18.30 -13.79 -3.92
C GLU A 119 16.78 -13.90 -4.01
N LEU A 120 16.04 -12.97 -3.41
CA LEU A 120 14.58 -12.89 -3.53
C LEU A 120 14.16 -12.74 -5.00
N TYR A 121 14.75 -11.78 -5.71
CA TYR A 121 14.47 -11.53 -7.12
C TYR A 121 14.70 -12.76 -8.00
N ASP A 122 15.88 -13.39 -7.89
CA ASP A 122 16.29 -14.54 -8.70
C ASP A 122 15.40 -15.78 -8.46
N ARG A 123 14.81 -15.87 -7.27
CA ARG A 123 13.91 -16.97 -6.87
C ARG A 123 12.44 -16.70 -7.22
N GLY A 124 12.17 -15.58 -7.90
CA GLY A 124 10.84 -15.19 -8.36
C GLY A 124 9.99 -14.50 -7.30
N PHE A 125 10.57 -14.00 -6.21
CA PHE A 125 9.81 -13.21 -5.26
C PHE A 125 9.61 -11.77 -5.77
N ARG A 126 8.44 -11.19 -5.50
CA ARG A 126 8.06 -9.82 -5.88
C ARG A 126 7.44 -9.09 -4.68
N PRO A 127 7.97 -7.92 -4.29
CA PRO A 127 7.39 -7.11 -3.24
C PRO A 127 5.96 -6.68 -3.57
N ILE A 128 5.09 -6.70 -2.56
CA ILE A 128 3.77 -6.08 -2.54
C ILE A 128 3.63 -5.25 -1.26
N SER A 129 2.71 -4.29 -1.26
CA SER A 129 2.39 -3.53 -0.06
C SER A 129 1.82 -4.45 1.03
N LEU A 130 2.01 -4.09 2.31
CA LEU A 130 1.39 -4.83 3.40
C LEU A 130 -0.14 -4.72 3.36
N TYR A 131 -0.66 -3.59 2.88
CA TYR A 131 -2.08 -3.38 2.70
C TYR A 131 -2.67 -4.40 1.73
N ASP A 132 -2.03 -4.58 0.57
CA ASP A 132 -2.45 -5.54 -0.45
C ASP A 132 -2.38 -6.97 0.08
N TYR A 133 -1.31 -7.31 0.79
CA TYR A 133 -1.23 -8.60 1.45
C TYR A 133 -2.37 -8.81 2.46
N ALA A 134 -2.63 -7.85 3.34
CA ALA A 134 -3.67 -7.98 4.37
C ALA A 134 -5.08 -8.10 3.78
N THR A 135 -5.35 -7.35 2.71
CA THR A 135 -6.65 -7.27 2.03
C THR A 135 -6.84 -8.33 0.93
N GLY A 136 -5.79 -9.09 0.60
CA GLY A 136 -5.83 -10.10 -0.46
C GLY A 136 -5.82 -9.51 -1.87
N ASN A 137 -5.32 -8.29 -2.04
CA ASN A 137 -5.17 -7.64 -3.34
C ASN A 137 -3.86 -8.07 -4.03
N ILE A 138 -3.74 -9.34 -4.39
CA ILE A 138 -2.50 -9.87 -4.95
C ILE A 138 -2.51 -9.73 -6.48
N THR A 139 -1.65 -8.86 -7.02
CA THR A 139 -1.45 -8.62 -8.46
C THR A 139 -0.09 -9.13 -8.95
N THR A 140 0.58 -9.95 -8.14
CA THR A 140 1.86 -10.58 -8.48
C THR A 140 1.74 -11.42 -9.74
N GLU A 141 2.71 -11.33 -10.65
CA GLU A 141 2.68 -12.05 -11.92
C GLU A 141 2.62 -13.58 -11.75
N ALA A 142 2.04 -14.25 -12.75
CA ALA A 142 1.91 -15.70 -12.77
C ALA A 142 3.27 -16.41 -12.58
N GLY A 143 3.33 -17.38 -11.67
CA GLY A 143 4.54 -18.13 -11.34
C GLY A 143 5.48 -17.44 -10.35
N MET A 144 5.23 -16.16 -10.02
CA MET A 144 6.00 -15.41 -9.03
C MET A 144 5.37 -15.54 -7.63
N THR A 145 6.12 -15.15 -6.60
CA THR A 145 5.71 -15.24 -5.20
C THR A 145 5.67 -13.84 -4.57
N PRO A 146 4.55 -13.39 -3.99
CA PRO A 146 4.51 -12.13 -3.26
C PRO A 146 5.39 -12.21 -2.00
N LEU A 147 5.96 -11.07 -1.61
CA LEU A 147 6.64 -10.87 -0.33
C LEU A 147 6.35 -9.46 0.20
N VAL A 148 6.44 -9.26 1.52
CA VAL A 148 6.34 -7.93 2.13
C VAL A 148 7.67 -7.58 2.78
N ILE A 149 8.17 -6.36 2.58
CA ILE A 149 9.41 -5.85 3.20
C ILE A 149 9.04 -4.80 4.24
N THR A 150 9.53 -4.97 5.47
CA THR A 150 9.28 -4.02 6.57
C THR A 150 10.57 -3.64 7.29
N PHE A 151 10.63 -2.40 7.77
CA PHE A 151 11.72 -1.85 8.57
C PHE A 151 11.16 -1.25 9.86
N ASP A 152 11.67 -1.69 11.00
CA ASP A 152 11.25 -1.18 12.31
C ASP A 152 12.16 -0.05 12.83
N ASP A 153 11.63 0.71 13.78
CA ASP A 153 12.24 1.81 14.55
C ASP A 153 12.47 3.14 13.82
N GLY A 154 12.42 3.19 12.49
CA GLY A 154 12.70 4.42 11.73
C GLY A 154 14.13 4.92 11.92
N ASN A 155 15.10 4.02 11.92
CA ASN A 155 16.51 4.33 12.13
C ASN A 155 17.07 5.21 11.01
N GLN A 156 18.07 6.06 11.31
CA GLN A 156 18.71 6.92 10.30
C GLN A 156 19.25 6.13 9.10
N ASN A 157 19.79 4.93 9.33
CA ASN A 157 20.28 4.08 8.23
C ASN A 157 19.18 3.36 7.43
N ASN A 158 17.90 3.54 7.78
CA ASN A 158 16.80 3.17 6.88
C ASN A 158 16.62 4.24 5.79
N PHE A 159 16.74 5.52 6.14
CA PHE A 159 16.73 6.62 5.17
C PHE A 159 17.69 7.71 5.63
N ASN A 160 18.88 7.77 5.03
CA ASN A 160 19.92 8.73 5.38
C ASN A 160 20.15 9.72 4.22
N MET A 161 20.38 10.99 4.56
CA MET A 161 20.84 12.02 3.62
C MET A 161 22.32 12.31 3.91
N ILE A 162 23.13 12.40 2.87
CA ILE A 162 24.56 12.74 2.93
C ILE A 162 24.87 13.83 1.89
N GLU A 163 25.96 14.57 2.08
CA GLU A 163 26.46 15.50 1.08
C GLU A 163 27.38 14.77 0.08
N ASP A 164 27.23 15.05 -1.21
CA ASP A 164 28.14 14.61 -2.24
C ASP A 164 29.46 15.44 -2.23
N GLU A 165 30.37 15.17 -3.18
CA GLU A 165 31.64 15.91 -3.29
C GLU A 165 31.47 17.42 -3.58
N ASN A 166 30.30 17.83 -4.08
CA ASN A 166 29.96 19.21 -4.41
C ASN A 166 29.20 19.92 -3.27
N GLY A 167 28.87 19.21 -2.18
CA GLY A 167 28.07 19.73 -1.08
C GLY A 167 26.56 19.68 -1.34
N GLU A 168 26.10 18.91 -2.33
CA GLU A 168 24.68 18.68 -2.61
C GLU A 168 24.15 17.51 -1.76
N TRP A 169 22.99 17.69 -1.13
CA TRP A 169 22.35 16.63 -0.36
C TRP A 169 21.78 15.55 -1.28
N ILE A 170 22.22 14.32 -1.09
CA ILE A 170 21.77 13.12 -1.79
C ILE A 170 21.31 12.04 -0.81
N ILE A 171 20.53 11.08 -1.31
CA ILE A 171 20.19 9.89 -0.54
C ILE A 171 21.44 9.02 -0.43
N ASP A 172 21.74 8.59 0.79
CA ASP A 172 22.84 7.67 1.06
C ASP A 172 22.65 6.35 0.29
N PRO A 173 23.55 5.97 -0.63
CA PRO A 173 23.40 4.76 -1.42
C PRO A 173 23.49 3.48 -0.59
N ASP A 174 23.99 3.54 0.64
CA ASP A 174 24.10 2.42 1.58
C ASP A 174 22.97 2.38 2.63
N CYS A 175 22.04 3.34 2.64
CA CYS A 175 20.84 3.24 3.48
C CYS A 175 19.76 2.38 2.80
N ALA A 176 18.78 1.90 3.57
CA ALA A 176 17.75 0.98 3.06
C ALA A 176 17.00 1.56 1.83
N VAL A 177 16.53 2.81 1.92
CA VAL A 177 15.83 3.51 0.82
C VAL A 177 16.73 3.63 -0.41
N GLY A 178 17.99 4.04 -0.25
CA GLY A 178 18.93 4.16 -1.36
C GLY A 178 19.16 2.83 -2.09
N ILE A 179 19.28 1.74 -1.33
CA ILE A 179 19.44 0.39 -1.89
C ILE A 179 18.18 -0.07 -2.61
N LEU A 180 16.99 0.11 -2.01
CA LEU A 180 15.71 -0.29 -2.62
C LEU A 180 15.45 0.45 -3.94
N VAL A 181 15.65 1.78 -3.95
CA VAL A 181 15.47 2.61 -5.15
C VAL A 181 16.43 2.18 -6.26
N ALA A 182 17.73 2.04 -5.95
CA ALA A 182 18.72 1.60 -6.92
C ALA A 182 18.46 0.17 -7.44
N PHE A 183 17.89 -0.70 -6.60
CA PHE A 183 17.52 -2.06 -7.00
C PHE A 183 16.33 -2.05 -7.96
N ASN A 184 15.27 -1.29 -7.66
CA ASN A 184 14.11 -1.13 -8.54
C ASN A 184 14.48 -0.47 -9.87
N GLU A 185 15.35 0.55 -9.88
CA GLU A 185 15.83 1.17 -11.13
C GLU A 185 16.55 0.16 -12.04
N ARG A 186 17.26 -0.81 -11.44
CA ARG A 186 17.97 -1.87 -12.17
C ARG A 186 17.06 -3.04 -12.57
N TYR A 187 16.06 -3.34 -11.75
CA TYR A 187 15.09 -4.40 -11.95
C TYR A 187 13.67 -3.82 -11.80
N PRO A 188 13.13 -3.13 -12.83
CA PRO A 188 11.84 -2.45 -12.72
C PRO A 188 10.66 -3.40 -12.45
N ASP A 189 10.84 -4.68 -12.78
CA ASP A 189 9.90 -5.77 -12.49
C ASP A 189 9.96 -6.24 -11.02
N PHE A 190 10.80 -5.64 -10.17
CA PHE A 190 10.79 -5.80 -8.71
C PHE A 190 10.23 -4.51 -8.09
N PRO A 191 8.92 -4.47 -7.76
CA PRO A 191 8.26 -3.25 -7.29
C PRO A 191 8.95 -2.61 -6.08
N LEU A 192 8.91 -1.28 -6.02
CA LEU A 192 9.44 -0.49 -4.91
C LEU A 192 8.45 -0.47 -3.73
N GLU A 193 8.23 -1.63 -3.12
CA GLU A 193 7.28 -1.81 -2.03
C GLU A 193 8.03 -2.11 -0.72
N ALA A 194 7.85 -1.26 0.28
CA ALA A 194 8.34 -1.47 1.64
C ALA A 194 7.58 -0.60 2.63
N THR A 195 7.40 -1.08 3.86
CA THR A 195 6.78 -0.31 4.95
C THR A 195 7.83 0.05 6.02
N PHE A 196 7.93 1.34 6.36
CA PHE A 196 8.80 1.85 7.41
C PHE A 196 7.99 2.18 8.66
N TYR A 197 8.16 1.39 9.71
CA TYR A 197 7.54 1.58 11.02
C TYR A 197 8.35 2.56 11.86
N ILE A 198 7.80 3.76 12.08
CA ILE A 198 8.48 4.82 12.84
C ILE A 198 7.89 4.96 14.26
N ASN A 199 8.60 5.62 15.16
CA ASN A 199 8.14 5.98 16.50
C ASN A 199 8.26 7.51 16.72
N GLY A 200 7.94 7.99 17.92
CA GLY A 200 7.96 9.42 18.26
C GLY A 200 9.34 10.07 18.42
N GLY A 201 10.42 9.34 18.12
CA GLY A 201 11.75 9.92 17.97
C GLY A 201 11.84 10.87 16.77
N VAL A 202 13.04 11.28 16.39
CA VAL A 202 13.25 11.99 15.11
C VAL A 202 13.22 10.92 14.00
N PRO A 203 12.19 10.87 13.13
CA PRO A 203 12.12 9.86 12.08
C PRO A 203 13.38 9.92 11.23
N PHE A 204 14.05 8.78 11.11
CA PHE A 204 15.29 8.64 10.36
C PHE A 204 16.42 9.59 10.80
N GLY A 205 16.42 10.03 12.06
CA GLY A 205 17.54 10.65 12.77
C GLY A 205 18.05 12.02 12.29
N GLN A 206 17.48 12.61 11.24
CA GLN A 206 17.88 13.92 10.72
C GLN A 206 16.67 14.87 10.68
N LYS A 207 16.58 15.74 11.69
CA LYS A 207 15.39 16.56 11.96
C LYS A 207 15.02 17.47 10.79
N GLU A 208 16.02 18.02 10.13
CA GLU A 208 15.92 18.91 8.98
C GLU A 208 15.36 18.22 7.72
N PHE A 209 15.39 16.88 7.67
CA PHE A 209 14.92 16.10 6.53
C PHE A 209 13.65 15.30 6.81
N VAL A 210 13.01 15.42 7.98
CA VAL A 210 11.84 14.58 8.35
C VAL A 210 10.71 14.74 7.33
N GLU A 211 10.31 15.97 7.03
CA GLU A 211 9.25 16.25 6.04
C GLU A 211 9.61 15.70 4.66
N TYR A 212 10.84 15.97 4.18
CA TYR A 212 11.34 15.45 2.91
C TYR A 212 11.28 13.92 2.85
N LYS A 213 11.77 13.24 3.88
CA LYS A 213 11.85 11.78 3.90
C LYS A 213 10.48 11.10 3.95
N LEU A 214 9.56 11.63 4.74
CA LEU A 214 8.21 11.09 4.84
C LEU A 214 7.44 11.26 3.52
N ASN A 215 7.52 12.45 2.90
CA ASN A 215 6.92 12.68 1.58
C ASN A 215 7.58 11.80 0.51
N TYR A 216 8.91 11.71 0.48
CA TYR A 216 9.62 10.87 -0.48
C TYR A 216 9.22 9.39 -0.43
N ILE A 217 9.06 8.82 0.78
CA ILE A 217 8.62 7.43 0.94
C ILE A 217 7.26 7.23 0.28
N VAL A 218 6.27 8.07 0.62
CA VAL A 218 4.90 7.96 0.09
C VAL A 218 4.85 8.25 -1.41
N ASP A 219 5.53 9.29 -1.88
CA ASP A 219 5.58 9.68 -3.30
C ASP A 219 6.23 8.60 -4.18
N LYS A 220 7.12 7.77 -3.61
CA LYS A 220 7.74 6.63 -4.30
C LYS A 220 6.90 5.35 -4.28
N GLY A 221 5.75 5.36 -3.61
CA GLY A 221 4.87 4.19 -3.48
C GLY A 221 5.24 3.26 -2.33
N MET A 222 6.10 3.69 -1.40
CA MET A 222 6.37 2.95 -0.16
C MET A 222 5.50 3.48 0.99
N ASP A 223 5.45 2.76 2.10
CA ASP A 223 4.53 3.03 3.20
C ASP A 223 5.21 3.49 4.49
N ILE A 224 4.47 4.27 5.28
CA ILE A 224 4.80 4.61 6.67
C ILE A 224 3.84 3.89 7.61
N GLY A 225 4.38 3.09 8.52
CA GLY A 225 3.60 2.37 9.52
C GLY A 225 3.75 2.92 10.93
N ASN A 226 2.82 2.54 11.81
CA ASN A 226 2.81 2.91 13.22
C ASN A 226 3.69 1.95 14.04
N HIS A 227 4.70 2.45 14.76
CA HIS A 227 5.46 1.69 15.77
C HIS A 227 5.29 2.22 17.19
N THR A 228 4.15 2.87 17.44
CA THR A 228 3.79 3.60 18.67
C THR A 228 4.69 4.80 18.98
N ILE A 229 4.14 5.80 19.67
CA ILE A 229 4.88 7.03 19.94
C ILE A 229 6.08 6.81 20.88
N THR A 230 5.99 5.95 21.90
CA THR A 230 7.08 5.73 22.87
C THR A 230 7.80 4.39 22.72
N HIS A 231 7.50 3.60 21.68
CA HIS A 231 7.99 2.22 21.54
C HIS A 231 7.56 1.36 22.75
N VAL A 232 6.26 1.40 23.06
CA VAL A 232 5.68 0.83 24.28
C VAL A 232 5.66 -0.70 24.25
N ASN A 233 5.97 -1.35 25.38
CA ASN A 233 5.67 -2.77 25.57
C ASN A 233 4.23 -2.93 26.06
N PHE A 234 3.36 -3.54 25.25
CA PHE A 234 1.94 -3.66 25.56
C PHE A 234 1.59 -4.71 26.62
N THR A 235 2.53 -5.53 27.11
CA THR A 235 2.23 -6.63 28.04
C THR A 235 1.43 -6.16 29.27
N ASN A 236 1.83 -5.02 29.85
CA ASN A 236 1.22 -4.42 31.05
C ASN A 236 0.60 -3.05 30.73
N THR A 237 -0.25 -2.99 29.70
CA THR A 237 -0.91 -1.76 29.25
C THR A 237 -2.36 -1.64 29.72
N THR A 238 -3.06 -0.58 29.33
CA THR A 238 -4.51 -0.41 29.47
C THR A 238 -5.12 0.04 28.14
N PRO A 239 -6.45 -0.06 27.92
CA PRO A 239 -7.10 0.47 26.72
C PRO A 239 -6.77 1.94 26.43
N GLN A 240 -6.63 2.76 27.47
CA GLN A 240 -6.31 4.18 27.34
C GLN A 240 -4.89 4.38 26.81
N ILE A 241 -3.91 3.64 27.37
CA ILE A 241 -2.52 3.71 26.93
C ILE A 241 -2.38 3.18 25.50
N ILE A 242 -3.07 2.10 25.13
CA ILE A 242 -3.05 1.59 23.75
C ILE A 242 -3.45 2.67 22.74
N GLN A 243 -4.62 3.29 22.97
CA GLN A 243 -5.16 4.31 22.08
C GLN A 243 -4.29 5.56 22.06
N GLU A 244 -3.77 5.98 23.22
CA GLU A 244 -2.84 7.10 23.32
C GLU A 244 -1.55 6.87 22.53
N GLU A 245 -0.95 5.69 22.66
CA GLU A 245 0.33 5.37 22.03
C GLU A 245 0.24 5.27 20.50
N ILE A 246 -0.84 4.65 19.99
CA ILE A 246 -1.08 4.51 18.56
C ILE A 246 -1.53 5.85 17.98
N GLY A 247 -2.56 6.47 18.58
CA GLY A 247 -3.17 7.70 18.09
C GLY A 247 -2.24 8.91 18.08
N LYS A 248 -1.36 9.05 19.09
CA LYS A 248 -0.33 10.11 19.07
C LYS A 248 0.63 9.98 17.90
N LEU A 249 1.06 8.77 17.58
CA LEU A 249 1.96 8.58 16.45
C LEU A 249 1.24 8.82 15.11
N SER A 250 -0.01 8.35 14.96
CA SER A 250 -0.81 8.64 13.77
C SER A 250 -1.00 10.16 13.58
N LYS A 251 -1.28 10.90 14.66
CA LYS A 251 -1.37 12.36 14.64
C LYS A 251 -0.03 13.01 14.26
N PHE A 252 1.08 12.55 14.82
CA PHE A 252 2.42 13.02 14.46
C PHE A 252 2.73 12.83 12.96
N ILE A 253 2.39 11.67 12.38
CA ILE A 253 2.59 11.42 10.94
C ILE A 253 1.70 12.36 10.11
N LYS A 254 0.44 12.56 10.50
CA LYS A 254 -0.50 13.48 9.83
C LYS A 254 -0.03 14.94 9.80
N GLU A 255 0.82 15.36 10.74
CA GLU A 255 1.42 16.72 10.71
C GLU A 255 2.30 16.94 9.47
N TYR A 256 2.93 15.88 8.95
CA TYR A 256 3.76 15.92 7.73
C TYR A 256 3.02 15.41 6.49
N LEU A 257 2.08 14.49 6.68
CA LEU A 257 1.35 13.79 5.62
C LEU A 257 -0.17 13.83 5.87
N PRO A 258 -0.84 14.98 5.66
CA PRO A 258 -2.23 15.18 6.08
C PRO A 258 -3.25 14.30 5.34
N ASN A 259 -2.91 13.82 4.15
CA ASN A 259 -3.77 12.96 3.32
C ASN A 259 -3.36 11.48 3.35
N TYR A 260 -2.29 11.13 4.08
CA TYR A 260 -1.84 9.75 4.19
C TYR A 260 -2.54 9.05 5.34
N GLU A 261 -3.05 7.85 5.09
CA GLU A 261 -3.71 7.03 6.10
C GLU A 261 -2.72 6.03 6.70
N VAL A 262 -2.37 6.23 7.97
CA VAL A 262 -1.56 5.25 8.71
C VAL A 262 -2.46 4.13 9.21
N ASN A 263 -2.45 3.00 8.51
CA ASN A 263 -3.38 1.89 8.74
C ASN A 263 -2.69 0.54 9.03
N THR A 264 -1.40 0.55 9.36
CA THR A 264 -0.70 -0.67 9.80
C THR A 264 0.12 -0.41 11.07
N LEU A 265 0.21 -1.44 11.91
CA LEU A 265 0.89 -1.38 13.21
C LEU A 265 1.90 -2.51 13.33
N ALA A 266 3.18 -2.18 13.52
CA ALA A 266 4.16 -3.14 14.03
C ALA A 266 4.18 -3.05 15.54
N LEU A 267 3.95 -4.16 16.24
CA LEU A 267 3.95 -4.16 17.70
C LEU A 267 5.40 -4.11 18.22
N PRO A 268 5.78 -3.10 19.03
CA PRO A 268 7.08 -3.09 19.67
C PRO A 268 7.28 -4.38 20.48
N PHE A 269 8.44 -5.02 20.28
CA PHE A 269 8.79 -6.32 20.85
C PHE A 269 7.84 -7.48 20.49
N GLY A 270 6.94 -7.31 19.51
CA GLY A 270 5.84 -8.25 19.24
C GLY A 270 4.84 -8.37 20.40
N SER A 271 4.85 -7.39 21.32
CA SER A 271 4.12 -7.48 22.58
C SER A 271 2.62 -7.16 22.40
N LYS A 272 1.77 -7.88 23.15
CA LYS A 272 0.32 -7.68 23.16
C LYS A 272 -0.18 -7.46 24.58
N PRO A 273 -1.34 -6.80 24.76
CA PRO A 273 -2.00 -6.73 26.06
C PRO A 273 -2.21 -8.13 26.65
N SER A 274 -1.85 -8.31 27.92
CA SER A 274 -2.12 -9.58 28.64
C SER A 274 -3.61 -9.89 28.70
N ASN A 275 -4.46 -8.86 28.75
CA ASN A 275 -5.90 -9.00 28.64
C ASN A 275 -6.34 -9.01 27.17
N LYS A 276 -6.82 -10.17 26.70
CA LYS A 276 -7.26 -10.38 25.31
C LYS A 276 -8.43 -9.48 24.89
N GLU A 277 -9.28 -9.07 25.84
CA GLU A 277 -10.40 -8.14 25.57
C GLU A 277 -9.92 -6.76 25.10
N TRP A 278 -8.64 -6.45 25.30
CA TRP A 278 -8.03 -5.18 24.90
C TRP A 278 -7.35 -5.26 23.53
N HIS A 279 -7.25 -6.44 22.91
CA HIS A 279 -6.64 -6.58 21.58
C HIS A 279 -7.39 -5.79 20.50
N LYS A 280 -8.71 -5.61 20.67
CA LYS A 280 -9.52 -4.77 19.78
C LYS A 280 -9.02 -3.32 19.70
N TYR A 281 -8.44 -2.79 20.77
CA TYR A 281 -7.88 -1.44 20.76
C TYR A 281 -6.55 -1.34 20.00
N LEU A 282 -5.91 -2.47 19.67
CA LEU A 282 -4.79 -2.46 18.73
C LEU A 282 -5.29 -2.30 17.29
N ALA A 283 -6.49 -2.81 16.99
CA ALA A 283 -7.09 -2.72 15.66
C ALA A 283 -7.68 -1.34 15.41
N GLU A 284 -8.50 -0.83 16.33
CA GLU A 284 -9.19 0.45 16.13
C GLU A 284 -9.32 1.22 17.45
N GLY A 285 -9.41 2.54 17.35
CA GLY A 285 -9.62 3.40 18.51
C GLY A 285 -9.56 4.88 18.16
N GLU A 286 -9.67 5.70 19.20
CA GLU A 286 -9.67 7.15 19.07
C GLU A 286 -8.73 7.78 20.11
N TYR A 287 -7.99 8.79 19.70
CA TYR A 287 -7.21 9.64 20.60
C TYR A 287 -7.37 11.12 20.23
N GLU A 288 -7.83 11.94 21.18
CA GLU A 288 -8.04 13.39 21.00
C GLU A 288 -8.88 13.76 19.75
N GLY A 289 -9.92 12.96 19.43
CA GLY A 289 -10.78 13.18 18.26
C GLY A 289 -10.24 12.58 16.96
N GLU A 290 -9.04 12.02 16.96
CA GLU A 290 -8.46 11.34 15.81
C GLU A 290 -8.66 9.83 15.90
N ASN A 291 -9.39 9.28 14.93
CA ASN A 291 -9.56 7.84 14.78
C ASN A 291 -8.33 7.21 14.13
N TYR A 292 -8.04 5.97 14.50
CA TYR A 292 -7.15 5.09 13.76
C TYR A 292 -7.82 3.73 13.56
N GLU A 293 -7.50 3.11 12.43
CA GLU A 293 -7.90 1.75 12.10
C GLU A 293 -6.69 1.05 11.45
N ASN A 294 -6.29 -0.08 12.02
CA ASN A 294 -5.18 -0.89 11.55
C ASN A 294 -5.74 -2.09 10.79
N VAL A 295 -5.59 -2.07 9.47
CA VAL A 295 -5.94 -3.21 8.61
C VAL A 295 -4.97 -4.37 8.80
N ALA A 296 -3.75 -4.11 9.29
CA ALA A 296 -2.73 -5.11 9.54
C ALA A 296 -1.97 -4.83 10.85
N ILE A 297 -1.71 -5.88 11.64
CA ILE A 297 -0.89 -5.81 12.86
C ILE A 297 0.19 -6.89 12.81
N LEU A 298 1.44 -6.46 12.90
CA LEU A 298 2.61 -7.31 12.80
C LEU A 298 3.17 -7.70 14.18
N GLU A 299 3.48 -8.98 14.34
CA GLU A 299 4.23 -9.54 15.45
C GLU A 299 5.74 -9.49 15.17
N VAL A 300 6.56 -10.29 15.88
CA VAL A 300 8.02 -10.37 15.68
C VAL A 300 8.42 -11.56 14.79
N GLY A 301 9.73 -11.76 14.63
CA GLY A 301 10.33 -12.84 13.84
C GLY A 301 9.99 -14.26 14.33
N TRP A 302 9.38 -15.05 13.44
CA TRP A 302 9.09 -16.47 13.62
C TRP A 302 9.11 -17.23 12.29
N ASP A 303 8.15 -17.04 11.39
CA ASP A 303 8.03 -17.82 10.16
C ASP A 303 7.23 -17.09 9.05
N PRO A 304 7.25 -17.59 7.79
CA PRO A 304 6.34 -17.15 6.75
C PRO A 304 4.89 -17.28 7.22
N TYR A 305 4.04 -16.35 6.81
CA TYR A 305 2.67 -16.27 7.28
C TYR A 305 1.68 -16.79 6.25
N HIS A 306 0.45 -17.08 6.68
CA HIS A 306 -0.56 -17.72 5.85
C HIS A 306 -0.88 -16.90 4.59
N SER A 307 -1.28 -17.55 3.50
CA SER A 307 -1.93 -16.89 2.37
C SER A 307 -3.05 -15.98 2.85
N PRO A 308 -3.28 -14.81 2.23
CA PRO A 308 -4.39 -13.93 2.60
C PRO A 308 -5.76 -14.57 2.33
N PHE A 309 -5.81 -15.62 1.52
CA PHE A 309 -7.00 -16.42 1.20
C PHE A 309 -7.17 -17.62 2.12
N SER A 310 -6.19 -17.94 2.97
CA SER A 310 -6.27 -19.07 3.89
C SER A 310 -7.33 -18.83 4.97
N ASN A 311 -8.07 -19.89 5.31
CA ASN A 311 -9.01 -19.89 6.45
C ASN A 311 -8.35 -19.60 7.80
N ASN A 312 -7.03 -19.73 7.90
CA ASN A 312 -6.26 -19.46 9.11
C ASN A 312 -5.60 -18.07 9.13
N PHE A 313 -5.78 -17.30 8.06
CA PHE A 313 -5.23 -15.95 7.97
C PHE A 313 -5.92 -15.03 8.96
N ASN A 314 -5.12 -14.23 9.66
CA ASN A 314 -5.65 -13.16 10.50
C ASN A 314 -4.72 -11.94 10.34
N PRO A 315 -5.20 -10.86 9.74
CA PRO A 315 -4.36 -9.71 9.45
C PRO A 315 -3.91 -8.97 10.72
N LEU A 316 -4.56 -9.21 11.87
CA LEU A 316 -4.27 -8.57 13.15
C LEU A 316 -3.24 -9.34 14.01
N LYS A 317 -2.55 -10.32 13.42
CA LYS A 317 -1.48 -11.11 14.08
C LYS A 317 -0.53 -11.73 13.06
N ILE A 318 -0.08 -10.95 12.09
CA ILE A 318 0.83 -11.39 11.04
C ILE A 318 2.22 -11.62 11.65
N ARG A 319 2.73 -12.85 11.53
CA ARG A 319 4.11 -13.17 11.94
C ARG A 319 5.09 -12.74 10.85
N ARG A 320 6.32 -12.44 11.25
CA ARG A 320 7.36 -11.96 10.35
C ARG A 320 8.54 -12.92 10.28
N VAL A 321 9.39 -12.74 9.30
CA VAL A 321 10.69 -13.42 9.16
C VAL A 321 11.78 -12.38 9.40
N ARG A 322 12.80 -12.72 10.21
CA ARG A 322 13.96 -11.82 10.37
C ARG A 322 14.77 -11.81 9.08
N GLY A 323 15.02 -10.61 8.53
CA GLY A 323 15.89 -10.40 7.38
C GLY A 323 17.40 -10.45 7.71
N SER A 324 17.77 -11.00 8.86
CA SER A 324 19.16 -11.19 9.28
C SER A 324 19.43 -12.68 9.50
N GLU A 325 20.71 -13.04 9.51
CA GLU A 325 21.16 -14.43 9.75
C GLU A 325 21.88 -14.59 11.10
N THR A 326 21.89 -13.53 11.90
CA THR A 326 22.60 -13.49 13.19
C THR A 326 21.62 -13.77 14.33
N LYS A 327 21.88 -14.84 15.10
CA LYS A 327 21.04 -15.28 16.24
C LYS A 327 19.57 -15.49 15.87
N VAL A 328 19.34 -16.10 14.71
CA VAL A 328 18.00 -16.38 14.18
C VAL A 328 17.47 -17.78 14.46
N ASP A 329 18.21 -18.62 15.20
CA ASP A 329 17.77 -19.94 15.68
C ASP A 329 17.11 -20.84 14.60
N GLY A 330 17.59 -20.75 13.35
CA GLY A 330 17.09 -21.55 12.23
C GLY A 330 15.79 -21.04 11.61
N VAL A 331 15.41 -19.79 11.90
CA VAL A 331 14.22 -19.13 11.36
C VAL A 331 14.52 -17.81 10.66
N GLY A 332 15.74 -17.65 10.12
CA GLY A 332 16.15 -16.52 9.30
C GLY A 332 15.59 -16.57 7.88
N LEU A 333 15.90 -15.55 7.08
CA LEU A 333 15.50 -15.46 5.67
C LEU A 333 15.99 -16.68 4.90
N TYR A 334 17.28 -17.02 4.98
CA TYR A 334 17.83 -18.11 4.18
C TYR A 334 17.39 -19.50 4.67
N ASP A 335 17.04 -19.65 5.95
CA ASP A 335 16.43 -20.87 6.48
C ASP A 335 15.06 -21.13 5.82
N TRP A 336 14.23 -20.09 5.70
CA TRP A 336 12.91 -20.20 5.07
C TRP A 336 12.97 -20.34 3.55
N LEU A 337 13.89 -19.63 2.88
CA LEU A 337 14.17 -19.85 1.46
C LEU A 337 14.52 -21.31 1.19
N LYS A 338 15.42 -21.89 2.00
CA LYS A 338 15.77 -23.31 1.91
C LYS A 338 14.57 -24.23 2.19
N ALA A 339 13.74 -23.90 3.19
CA ALA A 339 12.56 -24.70 3.51
C ALA A 339 11.53 -24.73 2.35
N PHE A 340 11.39 -23.62 1.62
CA PHE A 340 10.58 -23.58 0.39
C PHE A 340 11.20 -24.39 -0.74
N ASP A 341 12.51 -24.26 -1.00
CA ASP A 341 13.19 -25.03 -2.05
C ASP A 341 13.09 -26.54 -1.81
N GLU A 342 13.16 -26.97 -0.54
CA GLU A 342 13.06 -28.37 -0.13
C GLU A 342 11.61 -28.88 -0.06
N GLY A 343 10.61 -28.02 -0.34
CA GLY A 343 9.19 -28.37 -0.26
C GLY A 343 8.70 -28.68 1.16
N LYS A 344 9.43 -28.24 2.20
CA LYS A 344 9.05 -28.43 3.61
C LYS A 344 8.01 -27.43 4.09
N ARG A 345 7.89 -26.32 3.38
CA ARG A 345 6.89 -25.27 3.58
C ARG A 345 6.19 -25.02 2.24
N LEU A 346 4.93 -24.63 2.30
CA LEU A 346 4.14 -24.37 1.10
C LEU A 346 4.39 -22.94 0.66
N ARG A 347 5.08 -22.72 -0.46
CA ARG A 347 5.31 -21.37 -0.98
C ARG A 347 4.09 -20.88 -1.76
N TYR A 348 3.67 -19.63 -1.55
CA TYR A 348 2.67 -19.00 -2.42
C TYR A 348 3.21 -18.90 -3.86
N ILE A 349 2.42 -19.31 -4.85
CA ILE A 349 2.74 -19.09 -6.27
C ILE A 349 1.52 -18.47 -6.92
N SER A 350 1.64 -17.25 -7.42
CA SER A 350 0.50 -16.55 -8.01
C SER A 350 0.14 -17.13 -9.36
N ASP A 351 -1.14 -17.02 -9.70
CA ASP A 351 -1.64 -17.29 -11.03
C ASP A 351 -1.65 -16.04 -11.94
N GLY A 352 -1.35 -14.87 -11.39
CA GLY A 352 -1.35 -13.60 -12.10
C GLY A 352 -2.72 -13.04 -12.46
N ASP A 353 -3.82 -13.60 -11.93
CA ASP A 353 -5.18 -13.13 -12.17
C ASP A 353 -5.85 -12.70 -10.86
N PRO A 354 -6.08 -11.39 -10.63
CA PRO A 354 -6.68 -10.93 -9.39
C PRO A 354 -8.14 -11.40 -9.21
N ASN A 355 -8.78 -11.97 -10.22
CA ASN A 355 -10.16 -12.47 -10.14
C ASN A 355 -10.26 -13.93 -9.69
N TYR A 356 -9.15 -14.66 -9.64
CA TYR A 356 -9.14 -16.06 -9.27
C TYR A 356 -8.32 -16.30 -8.00
N ILE A 357 -8.65 -17.40 -7.33
CA ILE A 357 -7.78 -18.02 -6.33
C ILE A 357 -7.43 -19.40 -6.87
N SER A 358 -6.19 -19.58 -7.33
CA SER A 358 -5.74 -20.83 -7.94
C SER A 358 -5.00 -21.73 -6.97
N VAL A 359 -5.50 -22.95 -6.79
CA VAL A 359 -4.88 -23.92 -5.89
C VAL A 359 -4.99 -25.35 -6.43
N PRO A 360 -4.05 -26.25 -6.14
CA PRO A 360 -4.25 -27.69 -6.34
C PRO A 360 -5.52 -28.18 -5.63
N GLU A 361 -6.22 -29.18 -6.18
CA GLU A 361 -7.51 -29.67 -5.63
C GLU A 361 -7.44 -30.02 -4.12
N GLU A 362 -6.31 -30.52 -3.64
CA GLU A 362 -6.11 -30.86 -2.22
C GLU A 362 -6.17 -29.65 -1.27
N TYR A 363 -5.91 -28.44 -1.76
CA TYR A 363 -5.93 -27.19 -0.98
C TYR A 363 -7.23 -26.40 -1.12
N LYS A 364 -8.18 -26.85 -1.94
CA LYS A 364 -9.47 -26.16 -2.17
C LYS A 364 -10.20 -25.77 -0.89
N ASN A 365 -10.24 -26.66 0.10
CA ASN A 365 -10.93 -26.43 1.38
C ASN A 365 -10.10 -25.62 2.39
N SER A 366 -8.86 -25.27 2.06
CA SER A 366 -7.96 -24.47 2.91
C SER A 366 -8.05 -22.97 2.63
N VAL A 367 -8.65 -22.60 1.50
CA VAL A 367 -8.87 -21.21 1.07
C VAL A 367 -10.35 -20.82 1.16
N SER A 368 -10.60 -19.52 1.26
CA SER A 368 -11.94 -18.93 1.14
C SER A 368 -11.88 -17.62 0.36
N ASP A 369 -12.93 -17.39 -0.41
CA ASP A 369 -13.20 -16.13 -1.09
C ASP A 369 -13.95 -15.13 -0.18
N SER A 370 -13.53 -15.02 1.08
CA SER A 370 -14.25 -14.19 2.05
C SER A 370 -14.02 -12.68 1.87
N LYS A 371 -13.12 -12.27 0.96
CA LYS A 371 -12.60 -10.89 0.88
C LYS A 371 -13.01 -10.12 -0.37
N LYS A 372 -13.05 -10.73 -1.56
CA LYS A 372 -13.20 -9.99 -2.83
C LYS A 372 -14.10 -10.61 -3.91
N GLN A 373 -14.83 -11.70 -3.64
CA GLN A 373 -15.66 -12.38 -4.64
C GLN A 373 -14.84 -13.02 -5.79
N GLN A 374 -13.58 -13.37 -5.52
CA GLN A 374 -12.70 -14.11 -6.41
C GLN A 374 -13.14 -15.57 -6.60
N LEU A 375 -13.10 -16.04 -7.84
CA LEU A 375 -13.48 -17.41 -8.15
C LEU A 375 -12.36 -18.39 -7.77
N ILE A 376 -12.69 -19.40 -6.96
CA ILE A 376 -11.73 -20.47 -6.67
C ILE A 376 -11.65 -21.41 -7.88
N ARG A 377 -10.46 -21.54 -8.47
CA ARG A 377 -10.17 -22.53 -9.52
C ARG A 377 -9.16 -23.56 -9.03
N THR A 378 -9.41 -24.80 -9.41
CA THR A 378 -8.57 -25.94 -9.04
C THR A 378 -8.12 -26.72 -10.26
N TYR A 379 -6.98 -27.39 -10.12
CA TYR A 379 -6.40 -28.28 -11.12
C TYR A 379 -5.86 -29.55 -10.47
#